data_AF-A0A6I5W7Y5-F1
#
_entry.id   AF-A0A6I5W7Y5-F1
#
_cell.length_a   1.000
_cell.length_b   1.000
_cell.length_c   1.000
_cell.angle_alpha   90.00
_cell.angle_beta   90.00
_cell.angle_gamma   90.00
#
_symmetry.space_group_name_H-M   'P 1'
#
loop_
_entity.id
_entity.type
_entity.pdbx_description
1 polymer ?
#
loop_
_entity_poly.entity_id
_entity_poly.type
_entity_poly.pdbx_seq_one_letter_code
_entity_poly.pdbx_strand_id
1 'polypeptide(L)'
;MFDNLNWWEIGALLLLALLIFGDRLPAVINDGLRMVRNLRRMATSATSDLSRELGTDIQLEDLHPKAFIRKHLLSEEDEAAIRKPLQGVYDNLRADVTGVHNELKDVAAAADVRSNGSRPTTATGSTPTAPAPRVSYDDAT
;
A
#
# COMPACT_ATOMS: atom_id res chain seq x y z
N MET A 1 -4.13 -0.22 -13.73
CA MET A 1 -4.05 -1.58 -13.15
C MET A 1 -5.33 -2.37 -13.37
N PHE A 2 -6.50 -1.73 -13.29
CA PHE A 2 -7.79 -2.34 -13.65
C PHE A 2 -7.99 -2.54 -15.16
N ASP A 3 -7.15 -1.94 -16.00
CA ASP A 3 -7.22 -2.03 -17.48
C ASP A 3 -6.85 -3.42 -18.01
N ASN A 4 -6.23 -4.27 -17.19
CA ASN A 4 -5.90 -5.65 -17.54
C ASN A 4 -7.01 -6.66 -17.15
N LEU A 5 -8.17 -6.20 -16.69
CA LEU A 5 -9.23 -7.06 -16.20
C LEU A 5 -10.10 -7.58 -17.36
N ASN A 6 -10.05 -8.89 -17.57
CA ASN A 6 -10.81 -9.60 -18.59
C ASN A 6 -12.25 -9.85 -18.11
N TRP A 7 -13.17 -10.07 -19.07
CA TRP A 7 -14.58 -10.36 -18.77
C TRP A 7 -14.78 -11.57 -17.84
N TRP A 8 -13.91 -12.58 -17.95
CA TRP A 8 -13.98 -13.77 -17.09
C TRP A 8 -13.58 -13.46 -15.63
N GLU A 9 -12.61 -12.56 -15.42
CA GLU A 9 -12.18 -12.12 -14.09
C GLU A 9 -13.25 -11.26 -13.43
N ILE A 10 -13.94 -10.42 -14.21
CA ILE A 10 -15.13 -9.68 -13.74
C ILE A 10 -16.18 -10.67 -13.24
N GLY A 11 -16.45 -11.74 -14.01
CA GLY A 11 -17.37 -12.81 -13.58
C GLY A 11 -16.93 -13.51 -12.29
N ALA A 12 -15.63 -13.81 -12.16
CA ALA A 12 -15.07 -14.41 -10.94
C ALA A 12 -15.21 -13.48 -9.72
N LEU A 13 -14.97 -12.18 -9.88
CA LEU A 13 -15.16 -11.18 -8.82
C LEU A 13 -16.62 -11.03 -8.43
N LEU A 14 -17.54 -11.11 -9.39
CA LEU A 14 -18.98 -11.07 -9.12
C LEU A 14 -19.42 -12.28 -8.29
N LEU A 15 -18.93 -13.47 -8.63
CA LEU A 15 -19.15 -14.68 -7.84
C LEU A 15 -18.56 -14.55 -6.43
N LEU A 16 -17.34 -14.03 -6.30
CA LEU A 16 -16.70 -13.80 -5.01
C LEU A 16 -17.48 -12.80 -4.15
N ALA A 17 -17.94 -11.71 -4.76
CA ALA A 17 -18.76 -10.72 -4.08
C ALA A 17 -20.08 -11.36 -3.61
N LEU A 18 -20.72 -12.19 -4.44
CA LEU A 18 -21.93 -12.90 -4.04
C LEU A 18 -21.65 -13.93 -2.92
N LEU A 19 -20.47 -14.57 -2.90
CA LEU A 19 -20.08 -15.48 -1.82
C LEU A 19 -19.86 -14.75 -0.49
N ILE A 20 -19.22 -13.58 -0.52
CA ILE A 20 -18.90 -12.78 0.68
C ILE A 20 -20.15 -12.08 1.23
N PHE A 21 -20.90 -11.41 0.35
CA PHE A 21 -22.01 -10.54 0.74
C PHE A 21 -23.38 -11.22 0.65
N GLY A 22 -23.52 -12.26 -0.18
CA GLY A 22 -24.79 -12.94 -0.43
C GLY A 22 -25.90 -11.99 -0.86
N ASP A 23 -27.07 -12.15 -0.25
CA ASP A 23 -28.26 -11.32 -0.50
C ASP A 23 -28.11 -9.86 -0.06
N ARG A 24 -27.04 -9.51 0.67
CA ARG A 24 -26.80 -8.14 1.13
C ARG A 24 -26.04 -7.29 0.11
N LEU A 25 -25.53 -7.88 -0.97
CA LEU A 25 -24.78 -7.17 -2.00
C LEU A 25 -25.53 -5.93 -2.54
N PRO A 26 -26.84 -5.99 -2.87
CA PRO A 26 -27.60 -4.82 -3.31
C PRO A 26 -27.69 -3.73 -2.24
N ALA A 27 -27.78 -4.11 -0.96
CA ALA A 27 -27.79 -3.17 0.15
C ALA A 27 -26.43 -2.46 0.29
N VAL A 28 -25.31 -3.21 0.23
CA VAL A 28 -23.95 -2.64 0.31
C VAL A 28 -23.67 -1.69 -0.87
N ILE A 29 -24.08 -2.05 -2.08
CA ILE A 29 -23.99 -1.16 -3.25
C ILE A 29 -24.76 0.14 -2.98
N ASN A 30 -26.00 0.05 -2.51
CA ASN A 30 -26.82 1.23 -2.23
C ASN A 30 -26.20 2.13 -1.16
N ASP A 31 -25.63 1.55 -0.11
CA ASP A 31 -24.94 2.30 0.95
C ASP A 31 -23.67 2.97 0.42
N GLY A 32 -22.87 2.27 -0.39
CA GLY A 32 -21.72 2.83 -1.08
C GLY A 32 -22.09 3.99 -2.00
N LEU A 33 -23.16 3.84 -2.81
CA LEU A 33 -23.64 4.91 -3.68
C LEU A 33 -24.13 6.12 -2.90
N ARG A 34 -24.81 5.91 -1.77
CA ARG A 34 -25.24 7.00 -0.88
C ARG A 34 -24.04 7.73 -0.29
N MET A 35 -23.02 7.00 0.17
CA MET A 35 -21.79 7.57 0.69
C MET A 35 -21.07 8.41 -0.38
N VAL A 36 -20.87 7.87 -1.59
CA VAL A 36 -20.24 8.60 -2.70
C VAL A 36 -21.03 9.85 -3.06
N ARG A 37 -22.36 9.77 -3.10
CA ARG A 37 -23.20 10.93 -3.41
C ARG A 37 -23.15 12.00 -2.32
N ASN A 38 -23.11 11.60 -1.05
CA ASN A 38 -22.95 12.53 0.06
C ASN A 38 -21.58 13.19 0.03
N LEU A 39 -20.52 12.42 -0.24
CA LEU A 39 -19.16 12.94 -0.37
C LEU A 39 -19.04 13.93 -1.53
N ARG A 40 -19.66 13.63 -2.68
CA ARG A 40 -19.73 14.57 -3.82
C ARG A 40 -20.43 15.87 -3.42
N ARG A 41 -21.58 15.79 -2.74
CA ARG A 41 -22.32 16.96 -2.26
C ARG A 41 -21.50 17.79 -1.27
N MET A 42 -20.86 17.13 -0.30
CA MET A 42 -19.98 17.79 0.68
C MET A 42 -18.79 18.48 0.00
N ALA A 43 -18.15 17.82 -0.98
CA ALA A 43 -17.07 18.42 -1.75
C ALA A 43 -17.55 19.65 -2.53
N THR A 44 -18.70 19.57 -3.20
CA THR A 44 -19.28 20.71 -3.93
C THR A 44 -19.69 21.86 -2.98
N SER A 45 -20.32 21.56 -1.85
CA SER A 45 -20.76 22.56 -0.87
C SER A 45 -19.59 23.25 -0.17
N ALA A 46 -18.60 22.48 0.30
CA ALA A 46 -17.41 23.04 0.94
C ALA A 46 -16.61 23.91 -0.06
N THR A 47 -16.56 23.51 -1.33
CA THR A 47 -15.95 24.33 -2.39
C THR A 47 -16.75 25.60 -2.65
N SER A 48 -18.08 25.55 -2.69
CA SER A 48 -18.90 26.74 -2.89
C SER A 48 -18.78 27.72 -1.72
N ASP A 49 -18.69 27.21 -0.50
CA ASP A 49 -18.56 28.03 0.70
C ASP A 49 -17.16 28.68 0.78
N LEU A 50 -16.09 27.95 0.47
CA LEU A 50 -14.74 28.51 0.32
C LEU A 50 -14.67 29.56 -0.79
N SER A 51 -15.27 29.29 -1.96
CA SER A 51 -15.30 30.23 -3.09
C SER A 51 -16.01 31.55 -2.72
N ARG A 52 -17.08 31.45 -1.93
CA ARG A 52 -17.89 32.60 -1.53
C ARG A 52 -17.26 33.45 -0.44
N GLU A 53 -16.47 32.85 0.45
CA GLU A 53 -15.74 33.56 1.52
C GLU A 53 -14.36 34.09 1.08
N LEU A 54 -13.69 33.45 0.12
CA LEU A 54 -12.36 33.87 -0.37
C LEU A 54 -12.38 34.77 -1.61
N GLY A 55 -13.56 35.08 -2.16
CA GLY A 55 -13.73 36.08 -3.24
C GLY A 55 -12.94 35.80 -4.52
N THR A 56 -12.42 34.59 -4.69
CA THR A 56 -11.61 34.17 -5.84
C THR A 56 -12.29 32.97 -6.48
N ASP A 57 -12.75 33.17 -7.71
CA ASP A 57 -13.50 32.22 -8.53
C ASP A 57 -12.62 31.01 -8.90
N ILE A 58 -12.59 30.00 -8.04
CA ILE A 58 -12.06 28.69 -8.38
C ILE A 58 -13.16 27.95 -9.16
N GLN A 59 -13.25 28.22 -10.47
CA GLN A 59 -14.12 27.49 -11.39
C GLN A 59 -13.67 26.03 -11.47
N LEU A 60 -14.59 25.14 -11.12
CA LEU A 60 -14.39 23.71 -10.96
C LEU A 60 -14.39 22.91 -12.28
N GLU A 61 -14.14 23.58 -13.42
CA GLU A 61 -14.13 22.93 -14.74
C GLU A 61 -12.73 22.47 -15.19
N ASP A 62 -11.64 22.86 -14.48
CA ASP A 62 -10.28 22.41 -14.80
C ASP A 62 -9.50 21.95 -13.55
N LEU A 63 -9.99 20.88 -12.92
CA LEU A 63 -9.28 20.10 -11.89
C LEU A 63 -8.58 18.87 -12.49
N HIS A 64 -7.69 19.08 -13.47
CA HIS A 64 -6.54 18.16 -13.55
C HIS A 64 -5.71 18.37 -12.27
N PRO A 65 -5.45 17.34 -11.45
CA PRO A 65 -4.72 17.49 -10.18
C PRO A 65 -3.32 18.10 -10.37
N LYS A 66 -2.77 18.00 -11.60
CA LYS A 66 -1.52 18.63 -12.01
C LYS A 66 -1.61 20.14 -12.26
N ALA A 67 -2.77 20.66 -12.68
CA ALA A 67 -2.95 22.09 -12.97
C ALA A 67 -3.29 22.88 -11.69
N PHE A 68 -4.07 22.28 -10.77
CA PHE A 68 -4.46 22.90 -9.50
C PHE A 68 -3.28 23.09 -8.53
N ILE A 69 -2.41 22.07 -8.41
CA ILE A 69 -1.14 22.17 -7.67
C ILE A 69 -0.26 23.27 -8.27
N ARG A 70 -0.23 23.38 -9.60
CA ARG A 70 0.58 24.38 -10.32
C ARG A 70 0.10 25.82 -10.17
N LYS A 71 -1.16 26.04 -9.78
CA LYS A 71 -1.75 27.39 -9.73
C LYS A 71 -2.07 27.87 -8.31
N HIS A 72 -2.10 26.97 -7.31
CA HIS A 72 -2.35 27.33 -5.91
C HIS A 72 -1.27 26.85 -4.92
N LEU A 73 -0.33 25.97 -5.31
CA LEU A 73 0.87 25.64 -4.50
C LEU A 73 2.17 26.23 -5.08
N LEU A 74 2.08 27.00 -6.16
CA LEU A 74 3.23 27.54 -6.91
C LEU A 74 3.21 29.08 -6.97
N SER A 75 2.79 29.75 -5.90
CA SER A 75 3.32 31.10 -5.67
C SER A 75 4.80 30.96 -5.30
N GLU A 76 5.65 31.69 -6.02
CA GLU A 76 7.12 31.53 -6.14
C GLU A 76 7.92 31.60 -4.81
N GLU A 77 7.25 31.80 -3.69
CA GLU A 77 7.83 32.05 -2.37
C GLU A 77 7.93 30.75 -1.52
N ASP A 78 7.00 29.81 -1.71
CA ASP A 78 6.92 28.56 -0.93
C ASP A 78 7.60 27.35 -1.62
N GLU A 79 8.03 27.52 -2.87
CA GLU A 79 8.70 26.48 -3.66
C GLU A 79 10.01 26.02 -3.02
N ALA A 80 10.77 26.93 -2.39
CA ALA A 80 12.04 26.59 -1.74
C ALA A 80 11.87 25.95 -0.34
N ALA A 81 10.80 26.31 0.38
CA ALA A 81 10.54 25.84 1.73
C ALA A 81 9.95 24.43 1.76
N ILE A 82 9.10 24.08 0.78
CA ILE A 82 8.45 22.77 0.69
C ILE A 82 9.25 21.77 -0.16
N ARG A 83 10.04 22.21 -1.15
CA ARG A 83 10.87 21.29 -1.94
C ARG A 83 11.99 20.64 -1.16
N LYS A 84 12.67 21.36 -0.27
CA LYS A 84 13.76 20.81 0.55
C LYS A 84 13.33 19.62 1.41
N PRO A 85 12.25 19.70 2.21
CA PRO A 85 11.80 18.56 3.01
C PRO A 85 11.25 17.41 2.15
N LEU A 86 10.54 17.71 1.05
CA LEU A 86 10.00 16.65 0.18
C LEU A 86 11.09 15.92 -0.63
N GLN A 87 12.13 16.63 -1.08
CA GLN A 87 13.30 16.00 -1.70
C GLN A 87 14.04 15.13 -0.70
N GLY A 88 14.26 15.63 0.53
CA GLY A 88 14.86 14.81 1.60
C GLY A 88 14.06 13.53 1.87
N VAL A 89 12.74 13.61 2.00
CA VAL A 89 11.89 12.42 2.19
C VAL A 89 11.97 11.48 0.97
N TYR A 90 11.92 12.02 -0.25
CA TYR A 90 12.02 11.22 -1.46
C TYR A 90 13.38 10.51 -1.58
N ASP A 91 14.47 11.20 -1.25
CA ASP A 91 15.83 10.65 -1.31
C ASP A 91 16.03 9.57 -0.25
N ASN A 92 15.50 9.74 0.97
CA ASN A 92 15.52 8.70 2.00
C ASN A 92 14.71 7.46 1.55
N LEU A 93 13.51 7.65 1.01
CA LEU A 93 12.71 6.54 0.49
C LEU A 93 13.38 5.84 -0.70
N ARG A 94 14.04 6.61 -1.58
CA ARG A 94 14.79 6.05 -2.70
C ARG A 94 15.97 5.22 -2.20
N ALA A 95 16.71 5.72 -1.23
CA ALA A 95 17.86 5.05 -0.62
C ALA A 95 17.45 3.73 0.06
N ASP A 96 16.40 3.77 0.88
CA ASP A 96 15.86 2.58 1.56
C ASP A 96 15.41 1.51 0.56
N VAL A 97 14.67 1.90 -0.49
CA VAL A 97 14.22 0.97 -1.53
C VAL A 97 15.39 0.37 -2.29
N THR A 98 16.44 1.14 -2.60
CA THR A 98 17.64 0.59 -3.22
C THR A 98 18.43 -0.33 -2.29
N GLY A 99 18.50 -0.03 -0.99
CA GLY A 99 19.13 -0.89 0.00
C GLY A 99 18.43 -2.25 0.10
N VAL A 100 17.12 -2.22 0.27
CA VAL A 100 16.27 -3.42 0.31
C VAL A 100 16.40 -4.22 -1.00
N HIS A 101 16.40 -3.56 -2.16
CA HIS A 101 16.55 -4.24 -3.44
C HIS A 101 17.88 -5.00 -3.54
N ASN A 102 18.98 -4.42 -3.06
CA ASN A 102 20.28 -5.08 -3.06
C ASN A 102 20.33 -6.27 -2.08
N GLU A 103 19.77 -6.12 -0.88
CA GLU A 103 19.70 -7.20 0.11
C GLU A 103 18.86 -8.39 -0.40
N LEU A 104 17.72 -8.12 -1.04
CA LEU A 104 16.93 -9.17 -1.69
C LEU A 104 17.72 -9.87 -2.80
N LYS A 105 18.54 -9.12 -3.54
CA LYS A 105 19.35 -9.68 -4.64
C LYS A 105 20.47 -10.58 -4.12
N ASP A 106 21.10 -10.22 -3.01
CA ASP A 106 22.12 -11.04 -2.35
C ASP A 106 21.52 -12.29 -1.71
N VAL A 107 20.36 -12.19 -1.06
CA VAL A 107 19.62 -13.35 -0.53
C VAL A 107 19.16 -14.26 -1.66
N ALA A 108 18.66 -13.70 -2.75
CA ALA A 108 18.26 -14.46 -3.93
C ALA A 108 19.45 -15.17 -4.57
N ALA A 109 20.60 -14.49 -4.72
CA ALA A 109 21.83 -15.09 -5.22
C ALA A 109 22.35 -16.20 -4.29
N ALA A 110 22.30 -16.00 -2.97
CA ALA A 110 22.69 -17.02 -1.99
C ALA A 110 21.74 -18.23 -2.00
N ALA A 111 20.44 -17.98 -2.20
CA ALA A 111 19.43 -19.04 -2.36
C ALA A 111 19.62 -19.80 -3.68
N ASP A 112 19.99 -19.11 -4.76
CA ASP A 112 20.25 -19.71 -6.08
C ASP A 112 21.57 -20.51 -6.11
N VAL A 113 22.61 -20.05 -5.39
CA VAL A 113 23.83 -20.84 -5.19
C VAL A 113 23.54 -22.10 -4.36
N ARG A 114 22.64 -22.02 -3.37
CA ARG A 114 22.20 -23.18 -2.58
C ARG A 114 21.33 -24.15 -3.39
N SER A 115 20.51 -23.64 -4.31
CA SER A 115 19.69 -24.46 -5.21
C SER A 115 20.55 -25.15 -6.28
N ASN A 116 21.59 -24.47 -6.80
CA ASN A 116 22.50 -25.00 -7.81
C ASN A 116 23.64 -25.87 -7.24
N GLY A 117 23.83 -25.85 -5.91
CA GLY A 117 24.85 -26.63 -5.17
C GLY A 117 24.34 -27.92 -4.49
N SER A 118 23.08 -28.30 -4.67
CA SER A 118 22.53 -29.50 -4.04
C SER A 118 22.91 -30.79 -4.80
N ARG A 119 24.15 -31.25 -4.65
CA ARG A 119 24.53 -32.66 -4.88
C ARG A 119 24.35 -33.41 -3.55
N PRO A 120 23.72 -34.61 -3.54
CA PRO A 120 23.33 -35.27 -2.30
C PRO A 120 24.56 -35.74 -1.54
N THR A 121 24.60 -35.49 -0.23
CA THR A 121 25.43 -36.29 0.68
C THR A 121 24.50 -37.15 1.53
N THR A 122 24.80 -38.43 1.44
CA THR A 122 24.08 -39.59 1.95
C THR A 122 24.03 -39.65 3.48
N ALA A 123 22.96 -40.29 3.93
CA ALA A 123 22.59 -40.64 5.30
C ALA A 123 23.71 -41.17 6.21
N THR A 124 23.65 -40.80 7.48
CA THR A 124 24.03 -41.57 8.69
C THR A 124 23.42 -40.79 9.86
N GLY A 125 22.61 -41.30 10.79
CA GLY A 125 21.98 -42.58 11.02
C GLY A 125 20.98 -42.37 12.17
N SER A 126 19.93 -43.20 12.19
CA SER A 126 19.09 -43.63 13.33
C SER A 126 19.24 -42.94 14.71
N THR A 127 18.13 -42.42 15.26
CA THR A 127 17.36 -42.90 16.45
C THR A 127 16.65 -41.77 17.24
N PRO A 128 15.52 -42.08 17.93
CA PRO A 128 14.47 -41.14 18.29
C PRO A 128 14.71 -40.36 19.59
N THR A 129 14.10 -39.18 19.68
CA THR A 129 14.09 -38.27 20.82
C THR A 129 13.24 -38.79 22.00
N ALA A 130 13.87 -39.10 23.14
CA ALA A 130 13.41 -38.94 24.54
C ALA A 130 14.45 -39.58 25.51
N PRO A 131 14.60 -39.19 26.80
CA PRO A 131 13.90 -38.18 27.60
C PRO A 131 14.85 -37.14 28.29
N ALA A 132 14.24 -36.16 28.97
CA ALA A 132 14.88 -35.06 29.70
C ALA A 132 15.66 -35.47 30.98
N PRO A 133 16.62 -34.63 31.42
CA PRO A 133 16.87 -34.40 32.83
C PRO A 133 16.58 -32.94 33.21
N ARG A 134 15.84 -32.80 34.30
CA ARG A 134 15.52 -31.55 34.99
C ARG A 134 16.76 -31.17 35.80
N VAL A 135 17.28 -29.95 35.62
CA VAL A 135 18.35 -29.42 36.48
C VAL A 135 17.76 -28.29 37.31
N SER A 136 17.57 -28.63 38.58
CA SER A 136 17.28 -27.74 39.69
C SER A 136 18.48 -26.80 39.91
N TYR A 137 18.24 -25.52 40.06
CA TYR A 137 19.16 -24.62 40.76
C TYR A 137 18.41 -24.06 41.96
N ASP A 138 18.60 -24.78 43.06
CA ASP A 138 18.52 -24.25 44.40
C ASP A 138 19.95 -23.80 44.76
N ASP A 139 20.04 -22.81 45.65
CA ASP A 139 21.24 -22.38 46.37
C ASP A 139 22.30 -21.51 45.64
N ALA A 140 22.33 -20.22 45.99
CA ALA A 140 23.40 -19.67 46.82
C ALA A 140 23.25 -18.14 46.95
N THR A 141 22.90 -17.74 48.17
CA THR A 141 23.12 -16.42 48.78
C THR A 141 24.59 -16.03 48.84
#